data_AF-A0A4Q8K5G7-F1
#
_entry.id   AF-A0A4Q8K5G7-F1
#
_cell.length_a   1.000
_cell.length_b   1.000
_cell.length_c   1.000
_cell.angle_alpha   90.00
_cell.angle_beta   90.00
_cell.angle_gamma   90.00
#
_symmetry.space_group_name_H-M   'P 1'
#
loop_
_entity.id
_entity.type
_entity.pdbx_description
1 polymer ?
#
loop_
_entity_poly.entity_id
_entity_poly.type
_entity_poly.pdbx_seq_one_letter_code
_entity_poly.pdbx_strand_id
1 'polypeptide(L)'
;MLRQGVLLLLVVATAYAIVCPKGFCDRYECKELGDCEGRNGLVREKGGFCGCCDSCVVQLEEGEHCFDQVLVGVPPKTECKAGLICKSPEFICTKP
;
A
#
# COMPACT_ATOMS: atom_id res chain seq x y z
N MET A 1 16.67 -34.17 -31.09
CA MET A 1 15.44 -33.41 -30.76
C MET A 1 15.02 -33.51 -29.28
N LEU A 2 15.82 -34.12 -28.39
CA LEU A 2 15.45 -34.31 -26.97
C LEU A 2 16.17 -33.36 -25.99
N ARG A 3 17.03 -32.45 -26.49
CA ARG A 3 17.91 -31.61 -25.67
C ARG A 3 17.37 -30.20 -25.38
N GLN A 4 16.39 -29.73 -26.17
CA GLN A 4 15.77 -28.41 -26.01
C GLN A 4 14.47 -28.44 -25.18
N GLY A 5 13.86 -29.61 -24.97
CA GLY A 5 12.61 -29.75 -24.20
C GLY A 5 12.78 -29.67 -22.68
N VAL A 6 13.99 -29.93 -22.17
CA VAL A 6 14.27 -29.99 -20.71
C VAL A 6 14.45 -28.59 -20.10
N LEU A 7 14.89 -27.60 -20.89
CA LEU A 7 15.15 -26.24 -20.41
C LEU A 7 13.88 -25.40 -20.20
N LEU A 8 12.76 -25.75 -20.84
CA LEU A 8 11.50 -25.00 -20.69
C LEU A 8 10.73 -25.33 -19.40
N LEU A 9 11.05 -26.43 -18.73
CA LEU A 9 10.35 -26.90 -17.52
C LEU A 9 10.88 -26.28 -16.21
N LEU A 10 11.99 -25.54 -16.25
CA LEU A 10 12.61 -24.92 -15.07
C LEU A 10 12.16 -23.47 -14.80
N VAL A 11 11.24 -22.92 -15.61
CA VAL A 11 10.73 -21.54 -15.44
C VAL A 11 9.35 -21.53 -14.76
N VAL A 12 9.03 -22.55 -13.95
CA VAL A 12 7.82 -22.53 -13.12
C VAL A 12 8.08 -21.71 -11.85
N ALA A 13 7.76 -20.43 -11.99
CA ALA A 13 7.13 -19.57 -10.98
C ALA A 13 7.80 -19.47 -9.59
N THR A 14 8.85 -18.66 -9.48
CA THR A 14 9.07 -17.87 -8.26
C THR A 14 8.36 -16.52 -8.39
N ALA A 15 7.05 -16.55 -8.61
CA ALA A 15 6.21 -15.39 -8.32
C ALA A 15 6.05 -15.33 -6.79
N TYR A 16 7.07 -14.84 -6.09
CA TYR A 16 6.91 -14.43 -4.70
C TYR A 16 6.05 -13.16 -4.70
N ALA A 17 4.75 -13.31 -4.93
CA ALA A 17 3.81 -12.30 -4.48
C ALA A 17 4.06 -12.17 -2.96
N ILE A 18 4.25 -10.95 -2.47
CA ILE A 18 4.34 -10.68 -1.03
C ILE A 18 2.96 -11.00 -0.46
N VAL A 19 2.71 -12.28 -0.18
CA VAL A 19 1.45 -12.80 0.34
C VAL A 19 1.65 -13.00 1.83
N CYS A 20 0.77 -12.38 2.60
CA CYS A 20 0.72 -12.53 4.03
C CYS A 20 0.35 -13.98 4.37
N PRO A 21 1.23 -14.74 5.05
CA PRO A 21 0.91 -16.12 5.40
C PRO A 21 -0.27 -16.17 6.36
N LYS A 22 -0.96 -17.32 6.39
CA LYS A 22 -2.02 -17.56 7.38
C LYS A 22 -1.44 -17.40 8.80
N GLY A 23 -2.18 -16.69 9.67
CA GLY A 23 -1.76 -16.41 11.05
C GLY A 23 -0.66 -15.35 11.19
N PHE A 24 -0.37 -14.57 10.14
CA PHE A 24 0.61 -13.47 10.23
C PHE A 24 0.23 -12.46 11.32
N CYS A 25 -1.05 -12.09 11.41
CA CYS A 25 -1.53 -11.12 12.40
C CYS A 25 -1.41 -11.64 13.84
N ASP A 26 -1.43 -12.96 14.06
CA ASP A 26 -1.34 -13.57 15.39
C ASP A 26 0.03 -13.35 16.05
N ARG A 27 1.04 -13.01 15.24
CA ARG A 27 2.42 -12.75 15.69
C ARG A 27 2.84 -11.30 15.49
N TYR A 28 1.93 -10.45 15.01
CA TYR A 28 2.22 -9.06 14.68
C TYR A 28 1.58 -8.13 15.71
N GLU A 29 2.41 -7.44 16.47
CA GLU A 29 1.94 -6.46 17.46
C GLU A 29 1.66 -5.12 16.77
N CYS A 30 0.43 -4.62 16.95
CA CYS A 30 0.03 -3.32 16.41
C CYS A 30 0.58 -2.18 17.25
N LYS A 31 1.11 -1.15 16.58
CA LYS A 31 1.53 0.09 17.23
C LYS A 31 0.31 0.96 17.52
N GLU A 32 0.34 1.67 18.64
CA GLU A 32 -0.62 2.75 18.88
C GLU A 32 -0.45 3.84 17.82
N LEU A 33 -1.57 4.35 17.29
CA LEU A 33 -1.58 5.31 16.19
C LEU A 33 -1.19 6.73 16.60
N GLY A 34 -1.05 6.99 17.91
CA GLY A 34 -0.87 8.32 18.49
C GLY A 34 -2.03 9.25 18.13
N ASP A 35 -1.77 10.56 18.17
CA ASP A 35 -2.74 11.58 17.75
C ASP A 35 -2.84 11.60 16.21
N CYS A 36 -3.72 10.76 15.66
CA CYS A 36 -3.96 10.69 14.22
C CYS A 36 -4.74 11.92 13.74
N GLU A 37 -5.79 12.30 14.45
CA GLU A 37 -6.64 13.45 14.09
C GLU A 37 -5.85 14.77 14.12
N GLY A 38 -4.99 14.97 15.13
CA GLY A 38 -4.14 16.17 15.23
C GLY A 38 -3.11 16.32 14.11
N ARG A 39 -2.88 15.28 13.31
CA ARG A 39 -2.02 15.29 12.12
C ARG A 39 -2.81 15.38 10.81
N ASN A 40 -4.07 15.82 10.87
CA ASN A 40 -4.99 15.79 9.73
C ASN A 40 -5.16 14.36 9.18
N GLY A 41 -5.07 13.36 10.05
CA GLY A 41 -5.11 11.96 9.70
C GLY A 41 -6.48 11.33 9.92
N LEU A 42 -6.79 10.34 9.08
CA LEU A 42 -7.97 9.50 9.19
C LEU A 42 -7.55 8.08 9.56
N VAL A 43 -8.18 7.51 10.58
CA VAL A 43 -7.95 6.12 10.96
C VAL A 43 -8.62 5.20 9.94
N ARG A 44 -7.82 4.36 9.30
CA ARG A 44 -8.27 3.29 8.41
C ARG A 44 -8.18 1.96 9.16
N GLU A 45 -9.35 1.37 9.41
CA GLU A 45 -9.44 0.03 10.00
C GLU A 45 -8.71 -0.98 9.12
N LYS A 46 -7.83 -1.79 9.71
CA LYS A 46 -7.03 -2.78 8.98
C LYS A 46 -6.30 -2.21 7.75
N GLY A 47 -5.95 -0.91 7.78
CA GLY A 47 -5.25 -0.24 6.70
C GLY A 47 -3.73 -0.49 6.69
N GLY A 48 -3.20 -1.22 7.67
CA GLY A 48 -1.78 -1.54 7.78
C GLY A 48 -1.33 -2.70 6.88
N PHE A 49 -0.03 -2.99 6.92
CA PHE A 49 0.54 -4.11 6.19
C PHE A 49 -0.16 -5.42 6.56
N CYS A 50 -0.50 -6.24 5.55
CA CYS A 50 -1.29 -7.46 5.70
C CYS A 50 -2.70 -7.30 6.30
N GLY A 51 -3.19 -6.08 6.48
CA GLY A 51 -4.51 -5.82 7.05
C GLY A 51 -4.67 -6.24 8.50
N CYS A 52 -3.56 -6.33 9.26
CA CYS A 52 -3.59 -6.77 10.64
C CYS A 52 -3.93 -5.66 11.64
N CYS A 53 -3.49 -4.44 11.32
CA CYS A 53 -3.59 -3.30 12.21
C CYS A 53 -4.27 -2.13 11.51
N ASP A 54 -4.91 -1.30 12.31
CA ASP A 54 -5.37 0.01 11.86
C ASP A 54 -4.17 0.86 11.48
N SER A 55 -4.40 1.85 10.61
CA SER A 55 -3.39 2.80 10.19
C SER A 55 -3.94 4.21 10.22
N CYS A 56 -3.06 5.18 10.42
CA CYS A 56 -3.39 6.59 10.28
C CYS A 56 -2.99 7.05 8.87
N VAL A 57 -3.95 7.53 8.09
CA VAL A 57 -3.72 8.03 6.73
C VAL A 57 -3.90 9.55 6.70
N VAL A 58 -2.80 10.27 6.51
CA VAL A 58 -2.79 11.74 6.48
C VAL A 58 -3.48 12.24 5.22
N GLN A 59 -4.42 13.17 5.37
CA GLN A 59 -5.14 13.79 4.26
C GLN A 59 -4.30 14.92 3.65
N LEU A 60 -4.02 14.82 2.36
CA LEU A 60 -3.24 15.78 1.59
C LEU A 60 -4.16 16.83 0.95
N GLU A 61 -3.79 18.10 1.09
CA GLU A 61 -4.47 19.23 0.49
C GLU A 61 -4.12 19.40 -1.00
N GLU A 62 -4.82 20.30 -1.68
CA GLU A 62 -4.57 20.62 -3.09
C GLU A 62 -3.15 21.18 -3.29
N GLY A 63 -2.42 20.65 -4.27
CA GLY A 63 -1.03 21.02 -4.55
C GLY A 63 0.02 20.17 -3.84
N GLU A 64 -0.36 19.32 -2.88
CA GLU A 64 0.58 18.41 -2.21
C GLU A 64 0.89 17.15 -3.01
N HIS A 65 2.07 16.56 -2.77
CA HIS A 65 2.53 15.37 -3.46
C HIS A 65 1.90 14.09 -2.92
N CYS A 66 1.35 13.26 -3.82
CA CYS A 66 0.61 12.04 -3.51
C CYS A 66 1.27 10.76 -4.05
N PHE A 67 2.60 10.77 -4.19
CA PHE A 67 3.36 9.63 -4.73
C PHE A 67 3.15 8.31 -3.97
N ASP A 68 2.92 8.37 -2.65
CA ASP A 68 2.67 7.17 -1.84
C ASP A 68 1.39 6.42 -2.25
N GLN A 69 0.42 7.10 -2.87
CA GLN A 69 -0.83 6.49 -3.33
C GLN A 69 -0.68 5.63 -4.58
N VAL A 70 0.42 5.78 -5.33
CA VAL A 70 0.64 5.03 -6.59
C VAL A 70 1.51 3.79 -6.40
N LEU A 71 2.00 3.55 -5.18
CA LEU A 71 2.76 2.35 -4.84
C LEU A 71 1.82 1.15 -4.68
N VAL A 72 2.01 0.12 -5.50
CA VAL A 72 1.21 -1.12 -5.43
C VAL A 72 1.81 -2.07 -4.39
N GLY A 73 0.94 -2.71 -3.60
CA GLY A 73 1.34 -3.71 -2.62
C GLY A 73 1.85 -3.16 -1.28
N VAL A 74 1.90 -1.83 -1.14
CA VAL A 74 2.21 -1.14 0.11
C VAL A 74 1.01 -0.25 0.47
N PRO A 75 0.40 -0.41 1.66
CA PRO A 75 -0.68 0.47 2.07
C PRO A 75 -0.20 1.93 2.16
N PRO A 76 -0.95 2.89 1.59
CA PRO A 76 -0.55 4.29 1.60
C PRO A 76 -0.64 4.88 3.01
N LYS A 77 0.31 5.76 3.35
CA LYS A 77 0.31 6.51 4.62
C LYS A 77 -0.32 7.90 4.48
N THR A 78 -0.51 8.34 3.24
CA THR A 78 -1.10 9.62 2.89
C THR A 78 -2.12 9.39 1.78
N GLU A 79 -3.17 10.20 1.75
CA GLU A 79 -4.12 10.19 0.65
C GLU A 79 -4.62 11.60 0.34
N CYS A 80 -4.89 11.91 -0.94
CA CYS A 80 -5.56 13.16 -1.26
C CYS A 80 -6.89 13.27 -0.52
N LYS A 81 -7.13 14.44 0.07
CA LYS A 81 -8.36 14.76 0.79
C LYS A 81 -9.58 14.56 -0.10
N ALA A 82 -10.72 14.30 0.55
CA ALA A 82 -11.99 14.07 -0.13
C ALA A 82 -12.28 15.13 -1.21
N GLY A 83 -12.56 14.67 -2.43
CA GLY A 83 -12.82 15.53 -3.59
C GLY A 83 -11.60 15.91 -4.42
N LEU A 84 -10.40 15.40 -4.10
CA LEU A 84 -9.19 15.54 -4.90
C LEU A 84 -8.76 14.19 -5.50
N ILE A 85 -8.04 14.22 -6.62
CA ILE A 85 -7.42 13.07 -7.26
C ILE A 85 -5.91 13.25 -7.34
N CYS A 86 -5.16 12.15 -7.25
CA CYS A 86 -3.72 12.16 -7.48
C CYS A 86 -3.43 12.15 -8.99
N LYS A 87 -2.99 13.28 -9.53
CA LYS A 87 -2.80 13.45 -10.97
C LYS A 87 -1.35 13.18 -11.40
N SER A 88 -1.18 12.35 -12.43
CA SER A 88 0.11 12.11 -13.10
C SER A 88 0.38 13.13 -14.22
N PRO A 89 1.64 13.42 -14.59
CA PRO A 89 2.88 12.81 -14.08
C PRO A 89 3.46 13.42 -12.80
N GLU A 90 2.97 14.57 -12.35
CA GLU A 90 3.56 15.30 -11.22
C GLU A 90 3.25 14.66 -9.85
N PHE A 91 2.27 13.73 -9.81
CA PHE A 91 1.74 13.10 -8.60
C PHE A 91 1.36 14.15 -7.56
N ILE A 92 0.46 15.04 -7.96
CA ILE A 92 -0.06 16.12 -7.13
C ILE A 92 -1.57 15.95 -6.94
N CYS A 93 -2.05 16.24 -5.73
CA CYS A 93 -3.48 16.29 -5.43
C CYS A 93 -4.12 17.50 -6.13
N THR A 94 -5.03 17.24 -7.07
CA THR A 94 -5.79 18.28 -7.78
C THR A 94 -7.27 17.98 -7.76
N LYS A 95 -8.09 18.99 -8.04
CA LYS A 95 -9.51 18.73 -8.35
C LYS A 95 -9.64 17.78 -9.56
N PRO A 96 -10.70 16.95 -9.63
CA PRO A 96 -10.96 16.01 -10.72
C PRO A 96 -11.02 16.67 -12.10
#